data_AF-A0A714SGS1-F1
#
_entry.id   AF-A0A714SGS1-F1
#
_cell.length_a   1.000
_cell.length_b   1.000
_cell.length_c   1.000
_cell.angle_alpha   90.00
_cell.angle_beta   90.00
_cell.angle_gamma   90.00
#
_symmetry.space_group_name_H-M   'P 1'
#
loop_
_entity.id
_entity.type
_entity.pdbx_description
1 polymer ?
#
loop_
_entity_poly.entity_id
_entity_poly.type
_entity_poly.pdbx_seq_one_letter_code
_entity_poly.pdbx_strand_id
1 'polypeptide(L)'
;MAARTRATAYRSAPPYRIHRPRDCCRALSRRFSDRCGASGEGISHATPLVSFTVVAPGPMKDSALTRRIFNHGVTALHTLAEEYGWTIREQAALASASGPEGLLAIDAPAQALKQATIALEQRYPLGRLWDIDVLTAEGEILSRRHFALPARRCLLCGQSAAECARGKTHALTDLLTHMEALLHDADSRQPD
;
A
#
# COMPACT_ATOMS: atom_id res chain seq x y z
N MET A 1 -10.73 -3.70 -39.58
CA MET A 1 -11.00 -3.19 -38.23
C MET A 1 -9.87 -3.66 -37.32
N ALA A 2 -8.85 -2.83 -37.10
CA ALA A 2 -7.75 -3.14 -36.18
C ALA A 2 -7.91 -2.28 -34.94
N ALA A 3 -8.15 -2.93 -33.79
CA ALA A 3 -8.16 -2.28 -32.49
C ALA A 3 -6.75 -1.72 -32.22
N ARG A 4 -6.64 -0.41 -32.15
CA ARG A 4 -5.41 0.27 -31.72
C ARG A 4 -5.30 0.12 -30.22
N THR A 5 -4.53 -0.85 -29.77
CA THR A 5 -4.05 -0.94 -28.38
C THR A 5 -3.19 0.29 -28.12
N ARG A 6 -3.71 1.27 -27.35
CA ARG A 6 -2.89 2.38 -26.87
C ARG A 6 -1.98 1.82 -25.79
N ALA A 7 -0.68 1.75 -26.09
CA ALA A 7 0.35 1.57 -25.08
C ALA A 7 0.32 2.79 -24.16
N THR A 8 -0.06 2.60 -22.90
CA THR A 8 0.03 3.63 -21.87
C THR A 8 1.49 3.80 -21.51
N ALA A 9 2.13 4.87 -22.00
CA ALA A 9 3.47 5.24 -21.59
C ALA A 9 3.44 5.66 -20.11
N TYR A 10 3.92 4.77 -19.24
CA TYR A 10 4.03 4.94 -17.81
C TYR A 10 5.18 5.90 -17.51
N ARG A 11 4.89 7.20 -17.34
CA ARG A 11 5.90 8.15 -16.87
C ARG A 11 6.29 7.76 -15.45
N SER A 12 7.55 7.39 -15.26
CA SER A 12 8.20 7.22 -13.97
C SER A 12 7.92 8.43 -13.07
N ALA A 13 7.08 8.23 -12.05
CA ALA A 13 6.87 9.23 -11.00
C ALA A 13 8.20 9.44 -10.26
N PRO A 14 8.62 10.68 -9.96
CA PRO A 14 9.81 10.92 -9.14
C PRO A 14 9.65 10.22 -7.79
N PRO A 15 10.75 9.78 -7.13
CA PRO A 15 10.66 9.11 -5.83
C PRO A 15 9.84 9.96 -4.87
N TYR A 16 8.74 9.41 -4.34
CA TYR A 16 7.82 10.14 -3.47
C TYR A 16 8.61 10.74 -2.31
N ARG A 17 8.61 12.09 -2.20
CA ARG A 17 9.34 12.78 -1.13
C ARG A 17 8.69 12.44 0.19
N ILE A 18 9.41 11.66 1.00
CA ILE A 18 8.98 11.28 2.34
C ILE A 18 9.08 12.52 3.25
N HIS A 19 7.94 12.99 3.76
CA HIS A 19 7.89 14.14 4.68
C HIS A 19 8.11 13.69 6.14
N ARG A 20 8.73 14.54 6.98
CA ARG A 20 8.97 14.24 8.40
C ARG A 20 7.64 14.23 9.20
N PRO A 21 7.53 13.36 10.23
CA PRO A 21 6.25 12.93 10.81
C PRO A 21 5.48 13.94 11.66
N ARG A 22 5.98 15.15 11.92
CA ARG A 22 5.37 16.00 12.96
C ARG A 22 4.02 16.62 12.58
N ASP A 23 3.73 16.75 11.28
CA ASP A 23 2.52 17.46 10.84
C ASP A 23 1.51 16.58 10.08
N CYS A 24 1.93 15.54 9.34
CA CYS A 24 1.06 14.95 8.32
C CYS A 24 0.05 13.89 8.82
N CYS A 25 0.42 12.97 9.73
CA CYS A 25 -0.50 11.87 10.11
C CYS A 25 -1.70 12.40 10.93
N ARG A 26 -1.45 13.37 11.84
CA ARG A 26 -2.53 14.12 12.52
C ARG A 26 -3.23 15.11 11.60
N ALA A 27 -2.54 15.82 10.70
CA ALA A 27 -3.22 16.75 9.81
C ALA A 27 -4.06 16.06 8.75
N LEU A 28 -3.71 14.88 8.24
CA LEU A 28 -4.57 14.15 7.29
C LEU A 28 -5.72 13.48 8.03
N SER A 29 -5.49 12.73 9.11
CA SER A 29 -6.61 12.19 9.91
C SER A 29 -7.55 13.26 10.47
N ARG A 30 -7.04 14.42 10.90
CA ARG A 30 -7.85 15.56 11.36
C ARG A 30 -8.46 16.38 10.21
N ARG A 31 -7.75 16.70 9.14
CA ARG A 31 -8.34 17.38 7.97
C ARG A 31 -9.34 16.49 7.21
N PHE A 32 -9.31 15.17 7.42
CA PHE A 32 -10.36 14.23 7.01
C PHE A 32 -11.59 14.32 7.92
N SER A 33 -11.40 14.32 9.24
CA SER A 33 -12.52 14.52 10.19
C SER A 33 -13.15 15.91 10.09
N ASP A 34 -12.34 16.96 9.88
CA ASP A 34 -12.75 18.37 9.95
C ASP A 34 -13.44 18.88 8.66
N ARG A 35 -13.34 18.16 7.53
CA ARG A 35 -14.05 18.51 6.27
C ARG A 35 -15.40 17.81 6.10
N CYS A 36 -15.83 17.01 7.06
CA CYS A 36 -17.17 16.42 7.09
C CYS A 36 -18.27 17.39 7.61
N GLY A 37 -17.96 18.67 7.85
CA GLY A 37 -18.93 19.68 8.27
C GLY A 37 -18.83 20.97 7.46
N ALA A 38 -19.96 21.39 6.88
CA ALA A 38 -20.19 22.54 5.99
C ALA A 38 -19.77 22.26 4.52
N SER A 39 -20.67 22.12 3.55
CA SER A 39 -21.94 22.82 3.36
C SER A 39 -22.75 22.17 2.21
N GLY A 40 -24.08 22.08 2.38
CA GLY A 40 -25.09 22.17 1.31
C GLY A 40 -25.09 21.10 0.20
N GLU A 41 -26.13 20.27 0.24
CA GLU A 41 -26.69 19.44 -0.85
C GLU A 41 -25.90 18.21 -1.33
N GLY A 42 -26.42 17.03 -0.93
CA GLY A 42 -26.45 15.82 -1.73
C GLY A 42 -25.16 14.99 -1.80
N ILE A 43 -25.19 13.84 -1.10
CA ILE A 43 -24.23 12.72 -1.11
C ILE A 43 -23.08 12.87 -0.09
N SER A 44 -23.34 12.41 1.14
CA SER A 44 -22.30 12.10 2.12
C SER A 44 -21.62 10.79 1.75
N HIS A 45 -20.52 10.86 1.03
CA HIS A 45 -19.54 9.79 1.00
C HIS A 45 -18.30 10.30 1.69
N ALA A 46 -18.26 10.12 3.01
CA ALA A 46 -17.01 10.27 3.73
C ALA A 46 -16.02 9.25 3.10
N THR A 47 -14.88 9.75 2.63
CA THR A 47 -13.98 9.02 1.72
C THR A 47 -13.10 8.05 2.52
N PRO A 48 -13.03 6.75 2.16
CA PRO A 48 -12.17 5.79 2.85
C PRO A 48 -10.69 6.11 2.67
N LEU A 49 -9.89 5.64 3.62
CA LEU A 49 -8.45 5.88 3.68
C LEU A 49 -7.69 4.57 3.51
N VAL A 50 -6.80 4.51 2.52
CA VAL A 50 -5.79 3.47 2.39
C VAL A 50 -4.60 3.84 3.28
N SER A 51 -4.21 2.91 4.15
CA SER A 51 -2.94 2.93 4.89
C SER A 51 -2.02 1.88 4.30
N PHE A 52 -0.85 2.30 3.83
CA PHE A 52 0.09 1.45 3.12
C PHE A 52 1.47 1.48 3.78
N THR A 53 2.01 0.31 4.10
CA THR A 53 3.39 0.15 4.60
C THR A 53 4.10 -1.03 3.94
N VAL A 54 5.40 -1.14 4.16
CA VAL A 54 6.21 -2.28 3.70
C VAL A 54 6.50 -3.21 4.87
N VAL A 55 6.24 -4.51 4.69
CA VAL A 55 6.65 -5.55 5.63
C VAL A 55 8.18 -5.66 5.62
N ALA A 56 8.80 -5.14 6.67
CA ALA A 56 10.26 -5.12 6.83
C ALA A 56 10.72 -5.99 8.03
N PRO A 57 11.51 -7.06 7.82
CA PRO A 57 12.07 -7.87 8.90
C PRO A 57 13.23 -7.14 9.60
N GLY A 58 13.54 -7.55 10.82
CA GLY A 58 14.66 -6.99 11.59
C GLY A 58 14.40 -5.57 12.13
N PRO A 59 15.43 -4.91 12.69
CA PRO A 59 15.27 -3.63 13.38
C PRO A 59 15.19 -2.41 12.45
N MET A 60 15.80 -2.48 11.26
CA MET A 60 15.80 -1.38 10.29
C MET A 60 14.56 -1.44 9.40
N LYS A 61 13.58 -0.59 9.68
CA LYS A 61 12.32 -0.52 8.91
C LYS A 61 12.39 0.47 7.73
N ASP A 62 13.21 1.50 7.88
CA ASP A 62 13.46 2.50 6.84
C ASP A 62 14.86 2.30 6.26
N SER A 63 14.93 1.83 5.01
CA SER A 63 16.16 1.59 4.27
C SER A 63 15.95 1.89 2.78
N ALA A 64 17.04 1.95 2.00
CA ALA A 64 16.94 2.11 0.55
C ALA A 64 16.07 1.00 -0.08
N LEU A 65 16.19 -0.24 0.40
CA LEU A 65 15.37 -1.37 -0.03
C LEU A 65 13.88 -1.14 0.24
N THR A 66 13.51 -0.82 1.49
CA THR A 66 12.09 -0.66 1.86
C THR A 66 11.45 0.55 1.19
N ARG A 67 12.19 1.65 0.99
CA ARG A 67 11.72 2.82 0.24
C ARG A 67 11.47 2.52 -1.24
N ARG A 68 12.30 1.69 -1.88
CA ARG A 68 12.08 1.29 -3.28
C ARG A 68 10.86 0.38 -3.42
N ILE A 69 10.73 -0.62 -2.53
CA ILE A 69 9.53 -1.48 -2.47
C ILE A 69 8.27 -0.65 -2.22
N PHE A 70 8.35 0.35 -1.36
CA PHE A 70 7.26 1.29 -1.08
C PHE A 70 6.86 2.07 -2.34
N ASN A 71 7.82 2.64 -3.08
CA ASN A 71 7.51 3.40 -4.30
C ASN A 71 6.81 2.54 -5.36
N HIS A 72 7.21 1.26 -5.50
CA HIS A 72 6.48 0.30 -6.33
C HIS A 72 5.03 0.13 -5.90
N GLY A 73 4.78 -0.02 -4.60
CA GLY A 73 3.42 -0.16 -4.05
C GLY A 73 2.57 1.10 -4.20
N VAL A 74 3.13 2.30 -3.98
CA VAL A 74 2.43 3.56 -4.23
C VAL A 74 2.02 3.67 -5.70
N THR A 75 2.93 3.34 -6.62
CA THR A 75 2.59 3.43 -8.04
C THR A 75 1.56 2.39 -8.45
N ALA A 76 1.63 1.17 -7.90
CA ALA A 76 0.60 0.15 -8.08
C ALA A 76 -0.78 0.58 -7.55
N LEU A 77 -0.85 1.31 -6.43
CA LEU A 77 -2.09 1.88 -5.90
C LEU A 77 -2.66 2.98 -6.79
N HIS A 78 -1.81 3.82 -7.38
CA HIS A 78 -2.24 4.81 -8.38
C HIS A 78 -2.84 4.14 -9.61
N THR A 79 -2.14 3.15 -10.17
CA THR A 79 -2.65 2.38 -11.32
C THR A 79 -3.96 1.67 -10.97
N LEU A 80 -4.09 1.11 -9.77
CA LEU A 80 -5.34 0.50 -9.31
C LEU A 80 -6.50 1.51 -9.30
N ALA A 81 -6.28 2.70 -8.75
CA ALA A 81 -7.31 3.74 -8.75
C ALA A 81 -7.72 4.14 -10.17
N GLU A 82 -6.76 4.27 -11.08
CA GLU A 82 -7.02 4.56 -12.50
C GLU A 82 -7.79 3.43 -13.20
N GLU A 83 -7.41 2.17 -13.01
CA GLU A 83 -8.07 0.99 -13.59
C GLU A 83 -9.55 0.91 -13.21
N TYR A 84 -9.88 1.28 -11.97
CA TYR A 84 -11.25 1.26 -11.44
C TYR A 84 -12.00 2.59 -11.60
N GLY A 85 -11.36 3.63 -12.15
CA GLY A 85 -11.95 4.96 -12.30
C GLY A 85 -12.19 5.70 -10.97
N TRP A 86 -11.46 5.34 -9.91
CA TRP A 86 -11.54 5.98 -8.60
C TRP A 86 -10.65 7.21 -8.52
N THR A 87 -11.10 8.22 -7.78
CA THR A 87 -10.34 9.47 -7.60
C THR A 87 -9.57 9.44 -6.29
N ILE A 88 -8.24 9.60 -6.35
CA ILE A 88 -7.43 9.86 -5.15
C ILE A 88 -7.61 11.34 -4.79
N ARG A 89 -8.33 11.61 -3.69
CA ARG A 89 -8.68 12.96 -3.24
C ARG A 89 -7.49 13.64 -2.56
N GLU A 90 -6.77 12.89 -1.73
CA GLU A 90 -5.59 13.35 -1.01
C GLU A 90 -4.61 12.19 -0.82
N GLN A 91 -3.32 12.50 -0.75
CA GLN A 91 -2.29 11.52 -0.41
C GLN A 91 -1.11 12.13 0.31
N ALA A 92 -0.41 11.31 1.10
CA ALA A 92 0.90 11.65 1.65
C ALA A 92 1.78 10.42 1.85
N ALA A 93 3.09 10.68 1.89
CA ALA A 93 4.11 9.71 2.24
C ALA A 93 4.93 10.23 3.45
N LEU A 94 5.16 9.35 4.42
CA LEU A 94 5.72 9.66 5.72
C LEU A 94 6.85 8.71 6.10
N ALA A 95 7.84 9.23 6.80
CA ALA A 95 8.85 8.42 7.47
C ALA A 95 8.39 8.16 8.89
N SER A 96 8.22 6.88 9.26
CA SER A 96 7.86 6.48 10.62
C SER A 96 8.87 5.46 11.17
N ALA A 97 8.72 5.12 12.46
CA ALA A 97 9.51 4.05 13.08
C ALA A 97 9.23 2.67 12.43
N SER A 98 8.09 2.53 11.76
CA SER A 98 7.69 1.32 11.04
C SER A 98 8.16 1.31 9.59
N GLY A 99 8.92 2.32 9.16
CA GLY A 99 9.40 2.47 7.79
C GLY A 99 8.64 3.53 7.01
N PRO A 100 8.73 3.54 5.66
CA PRO A 100 7.91 4.40 4.83
C PRO A 100 6.43 4.02 4.95
N GLU A 101 5.59 5.03 5.10
CA GLU A 101 4.14 4.91 5.28
C GLU A 101 3.42 5.81 4.27
N GLY A 102 2.38 5.29 3.64
CA GLY A 102 1.56 5.97 2.64
C GLY A 102 0.13 6.05 3.11
N LEU A 103 -0.48 7.23 2.98
CA LEU A 103 -1.89 7.47 3.24
C LEU A 103 -2.52 7.98 1.95
N LEU A 104 -3.57 7.32 1.46
CA LEU A 104 -4.30 7.73 0.26
C LEU A 104 -5.79 7.71 0.53
N ALA A 105 -6.47 8.82 0.34
CA ALA A 105 -7.92 8.87 0.42
C ALA A 105 -8.51 8.70 -0.97
N ILE A 106 -9.27 7.64 -1.15
CA ILE A 106 -9.72 7.19 -2.47
C ILE A 106 -11.24 7.18 -2.48
N ASP A 107 -11.82 7.93 -3.41
CA ASP A 107 -13.27 8.04 -3.61
C ASP A 107 -13.81 6.75 -4.25
N ALA A 108 -14.10 5.78 -3.37
CA ALA A 108 -14.51 4.43 -3.71
C ALA A 108 -15.32 3.81 -2.56
N PRO A 109 -16.17 2.79 -2.81
CA PRO A 109 -16.75 1.99 -1.73
C PRO A 109 -15.66 1.26 -0.96
N ALA A 110 -15.58 1.43 0.37
CA ALA A 110 -14.50 0.90 1.20
C ALA A 110 -14.29 -0.62 1.05
N GLN A 111 -15.39 -1.38 0.92
CA GLN A 111 -15.34 -2.83 0.72
C GLN A 111 -14.75 -3.20 -0.64
N ALA A 112 -15.17 -2.53 -1.72
CA ALA A 112 -14.63 -2.74 -3.06
C ALA A 112 -13.15 -2.35 -3.13
N LEU A 113 -12.79 -1.22 -2.51
CA LEU A 113 -11.40 -0.77 -2.38
C LEU A 113 -10.54 -1.80 -1.66
N LYS A 114 -11.01 -2.34 -0.53
CA LYS A 114 -10.26 -3.38 0.20
C LYS A 114 -10.10 -4.65 -0.63
N GLN A 115 -11.14 -5.11 -1.32
CA GLN A 115 -11.05 -6.27 -2.23
C GLN A 115 -10.03 -6.04 -3.34
N ALA A 116 -10.04 -4.85 -3.94
CA ALA A 116 -9.09 -4.48 -4.98
C ALA A 116 -7.64 -4.45 -4.45
N THR A 117 -7.41 -3.91 -3.24
CA THR A 117 -6.07 -3.93 -2.62
C THR A 117 -5.61 -5.34 -2.25
N ILE A 118 -6.53 -6.24 -1.87
CA ILE A 118 -6.21 -7.65 -1.64
C ILE A 118 -5.78 -8.31 -2.95
N ALA A 119 -6.50 -8.05 -4.04
CA ALA A 119 -6.14 -8.57 -5.36
C ALA A 119 -4.78 -8.00 -5.81
N LEU A 120 -4.50 -6.74 -5.49
CA LEU A 120 -3.22 -6.10 -5.74
C LEU A 120 -2.06 -6.82 -5.00
N GLU A 121 -2.22 -7.12 -3.71
CA GLU A 121 -1.24 -7.89 -2.93
C GLU A 121 -0.98 -9.30 -3.52
N GLN A 122 -1.98 -9.90 -4.15
CA GLN A 122 -1.88 -11.26 -4.73
C GLN A 122 -1.31 -11.26 -6.16
N ARG A 123 -1.56 -10.21 -6.93
CA ARG A 123 -1.15 -10.09 -8.34
C ARG A 123 0.33 -9.78 -8.50
N TYR A 124 0.89 -8.95 -7.62
CA TYR A 124 2.27 -8.47 -7.76
C TYR A 124 3.26 -9.33 -6.97
N PRO A 125 4.45 -9.66 -7.52
CA PRO A 125 5.51 -10.34 -6.76
C PRO A 125 5.87 -9.62 -5.46
N LEU A 126 5.95 -8.27 -5.51
CA LEU A 126 6.18 -7.41 -4.35
C LEU A 126 4.98 -7.32 -3.39
N GLY A 127 3.80 -7.77 -3.80
CA GLY A 127 2.58 -7.72 -2.99
C GLY A 127 2.67 -8.50 -1.68
N ARG A 128 3.55 -9.51 -1.59
CA ARG A 128 3.84 -10.20 -0.31
C ARG A 128 4.57 -9.31 0.71
N LEU A 129 5.20 -8.24 0.25
CA LEU A 129 5.94 -7.26 1.06
C LEU A 129 5.11 -6.01 1.34
N TRP A 130 3.90 -5.92 0.79
CA TRP A 130 2.99 -4.80 1.02
C TRP A 130 2.03 -5.12 2.16
N ASP A 131 1.76 -4.11 2.97
CA ASP A 131 0.72 -4.14 3.97
C ASP A 131 -0.26 -3.01 3.68
N ILE A 132 -1.41 -3.37 3.10
CA ILE A 132 -2.42 -2.40 2.65
C ILE A 132 -3.68 -2.59 3.48
N ASP A 133 -3.98 -1.61 4.33
CA ASP A 133 -5.20 -1.52 5.11
C ASP A 133 -6.13 -0.45 4.55
N VAL A 134 -7.45 -0.68 4.69
CA VAL A 134 -8.48 0.29 4.31
C VAL A 134 -9.25 0.63 5.56
N LEU A 135 -9.33 1.91 5.87
CA LEU A 135 -10.16 2.46 6.91
C LEU A 135 -11.44 2.99 6.27
N THR A 136 -12.59 2.60 6.81
CA THR A 136 -13.87 3.20 6.42
C THR A 136 -13.90 4.65 6.88
N ALA A 137 -14.89 5.37 6.39
CA ALA A 137 -15.06 6.77 6.74
C ALA A 137 -15.42 6.98 8.22
N GLU A 138 -16.02 5.96 8.83
CA GLU A 138 -16.37 5.85 10.24
C GLU A 138 -15.14 5.47 11.10
N GLY A 139 -13.99 5.23 10.48
CA GLY A 139 -12.73 4.89 11.15
C GLY A 139 -12.53 3.40 11.41
N GLU A 140 -13.39 2.53 10.87
CA GLU A 140 -13.24 1.08 11.03
C GLU A 140 -12.15 0.52 10.12
N ILE A 141 -11.26 -0.32 10.65
CA ILE A 141 -10.20 -0.95 9.85
C ILE A 141 -10.72 -2.24 9.20
N LEU A 142 -10.79 -2.25 7.88
CA LEU A 142 -11.08 -3.45 7.08
C LEU A 142 -9.84 -4.35 6.99
N SER A 143 -9.73 -5.26 7.96
CA SER A 143 -8.69 -6.28 8.02
C SER A 143 -8.95 -7.52 7.14
N ARG A 144 -7.92 -8.33 6.91
CA ARG A 144 -7.96 -9.59 6.12
C ARG A 144 -9.02 -10.60 6.59
N ARG A 145 -9.29 -10.65 7.91
CA ARG A 145 -10.28 -11.57 8.49
C ARG A 145 -11.71 -11.26 8.04
N HIS A 146 -12.03 -10.00 7.75
CA HIS A 146 -13.34 -9.60 7.23
C HIS A 146 -13.61 -10.16 5.82
N PHE A 147 -12.57 -10.66 5.14
CA PHE A 147 -12.64 -11.23 3.80
C PHE A 147 -12.29 -12.73 3.78
N ALA A 148 -12.36 -13.42 4.93
CA ALA A 148 -12.06 -14.84 5.08
C ALA A 148 -10.69 -15.28 4.49
N LEU A 149 -9.72 -14.36 4.46
CA LEU A 149 -8.39 -14.64 3.94
C LEU A 149 -7.53 -15.34 4.98
N PRO A 150 -6.66 -16.29 4.57
CA PRO A 150 -5.72 -16.92 5.48
C PRO A 150 -4.70 -15.91 6.02
N ALA A 151 -4.11 -16.27 7.16
CA ALA A 151 -2.97 -15.56 7.71
C ALA A 151 -1.83 -15.44 6.68
N ARG A 152 -1.01 -14.39 6.81
CA ARG A 152 0.13 -14.20 5.90
C ARG A 152 1.09 -15.39 6.00
N ARG A 153 1.49 -15.88 4.83
CA ARG A 153 2.50 -16.93 4.70
C ARG A 153 3.90 -16.32 4.78
N CYS A 154 4.82 -17.05 5.39
CA CYS A 154 6.22 -16.69 5.54
C CYS A 154 6.86 -16.47 4.17
N LEU A 155 7.71 -15.45 4.09
CA LEU A 155 8.37 -15.06 2.86
C LEU A 155 9.22 -16.20 2.28
N LEU A 156 9.87 -17.02 3.12
CA LEU A 156 10.80 -18.06 2.65
C LEU A 156 10.17 -19.44 2.53
N CYS A 157 9.49 -19.91 3.59
CA CYS A 157 9.03 -21.30 3.67
C CYS A 157 7.53 -21.49 3.42
N GLY A 158 6.76 -20.39 3.30
CA GLY A 158 5.32 -20.45 3.10
C GLY A 158 4.48 -20.98 4.27
N GLN A 159 5.09 -21.25 5.44
CA GLN A 159 4.36 -21.53 6.69
C GLN A 159 3.76 -20.24 7.28
N SER A 160 3.18 -20.26 8.49
CA SER A 160 2.69 -19.03 9.12
C SER A 160 3.82 -18.02 9.34
N ALA A 161 3.68 -16.80 8.78
CA ALA A 161 4.68 -15.74 8.97
C ALA A 161 4.83 -15.34 10.45
N ALA A 162 3.73 -15.35 11.20
CA ALA A 162 3.73 -15.03 12.61
C ALA A 162 4.50 -16.06 13.45
N GLU A 163 4.37 -17.35 13.12
CA GLU A 163 5.11 -18.42 13.79
C GLU A 163 6.60 -18.34 13.46
N CYS A 164 6.97 -18.17 12.20
CA CYS A 164 8.36 -18.01 11.80
C CYS A 164 9.03 -16.80 12.45
N ALA A 165 8.30 -15.68 12.57
CA ALA A 165 8.81 -14.48 13.23
C ALA A 165 9.04 -14.69 14.74
N ARG A 166 8.07 -15.30 15.44
CA ARG A 166 8.20 -15.61 16.88
C ARG A 166 9.30 -16.62 17.15
N GLY A 167 9.38 -17.67 16.34
CA GLY A 167 10.38 -18.72 16.45
C GLY A 167 11.77 -18.35 15.93
N LYS A 168 11.92 -17.16 15.32
CA LYS A 168 13.15 -16.74 14.61
C LYS A 168 13.66 -17.84 13.67
N THR A 169 12.74 -18.49 12.97
CA THR A 169 13.00 -19.71 12.17
C THR A 169 13.98 -19.48 11.02
N HIS A 170 14.10 -18.24 10.55
CA HIS A 170 14.97 -17.87 9.42
C HIS A 170 15.95 -16.78 9.83
N ALA A 171 17.14 -16.81 9.25
CA ALA A 171 18.10 -15.73 9.40
C ALA A 171 17.55 -14.44 8.78
N LEU A 172 17.88 -13.30 9.40
CA LEU A 172 17.48 -12.00 8.86
C LEU A 172 18.07 -11.76 7.47
N THR A 173 19.31 -12.20 7.24
CA THR A 173 20.00 -12.08 5.94
C THR A 173 19.22 -12.77 4.83
N ASP A 174 18.73 -13.99 5.05
CA ASP A 174 17.99 -14.75 4.03
C ASP A 174 16.68 -14.04 3.65
N LEU A 175 16.00 -13.45 4.63
CA LEU A 175 14.79 -12.65 4.41
C LEU A 175 15.11 -11.41 3.57
N LEU A 176 16.16 -10.67 3.91
CA LEU A 176 16.59 -9.47 3.19
C LEU A 176 17.03 -9.79 1.77
N THR A 177 17.83 -10.84 1.57
CA THR A 177 18.24 -11.31 0.24
C THR A 177 17.04 -11.69 -0.62
N HIS A 178 16.04 -12.36 -0.04
CA HIS A 178 14.82 -12.68 -0.79
C HIS A 178 13.99 -11.42 -1.13
N MET A 179 13.93 -10.42 -0.24
CA MET A 179 13.29 -9.13 -0.55
C MET A 179 14.01 -8.40 -1.69
N GLU A 180 15.34 -8.40 -1.70
CA GLU A 180 16.15 -7.82 -2.78
C GLU A 180 15.92 -8.53 -4.11
N ALA A 181 15.83 -9.86 -4.10
CA ALA A 181 15.53 -10.65 -5.30
C ALA A 181 14.14 -10.31 -5.87
N LEU A 182 13.11 -10.15 -5.01
CA LEU A 182 11.77 -9.74 -5.45
C LEU A 182 11.76 -8.32 -6.03
N LEU A 183 12.52 -7.39 -5.44
CA LEU A 183 12.65 -6.03 -5.97
C LEU A 183 13.36 -6.04 -7.32
N HIS A 184 14.44 -6.79 -7.46
CA HIS A 184 15.18 -6.90 -8.71
C HIS A 184 14.31 -7.47 -9.85
N ASP A 185 13.51 -8.49 -9.57
CA ASP A 185 12.54 -9.03 -10.53
C ASP A 185 11.48 -7.99 -10.92
N ALA A 186 10.98 -7.19 -9.96
CA ALA A 186 10.01 -6.14 -10.24
C ALA A 186 10.60 -5.00 -11.09
N ASP A 187 11.82 -4.55 -10.78
CA ASP A 187 12.51 -3.51 -11.56
C ASP A 187 12.76 -3.97 -13.01
N SER A 188 13.13 -5.24 -13.20
CA SER A 188 13.42 -5.82 -14.51
C SER A 188 12.19 -5.94 -15.42
N ARG A 189 10.98 -5.86 -14.85
CA ARG A 189 9.70 -5.97 -15.56
C ARG A 189 9.09 -4.63 -15.94
N GLN A 190 9.61 -3.50 -15.45
CA GLN A 190 9.20 -2.18 -15.94
C GLN A 190 9.90 -1.89 -17.27
N PRO A 191 9.18 -1.76 -18.39
CA PRO A 191 9.76 -1.19 -19.60
C PRO A 191 10.02 0.32 -19.39
N ASP A 192 11.17 0.79 -19.88
CA ASP A 192 11.56 2.21 -19.96
C ASP A 192 10.50 3.11 -20.62
#